data_AF-A0A2W2F074-F1
#
_entry.id   AF-A0A2W2F074-F1
#
_cell.length_a   1.000
_cell.length_b   1.000
_cell.length_c   1.000
_cell.angle_alpha   90.00
_cell.angle_beta   90.00
_cell.angle_gamma   90.00
#
_symmetry.space_group_name_H-M   'P 1'
#
loop_
_entity.id
_entity.type
_entity.pdbx_description
1 polymer ?
#
loop_
_entity_poly.entity_id
_entity_poly.type
_entity_poly.pdbx_seq_one_letter_code
_entity_poly.pdbx_strand_id
1 'polypeptide(L)' 'MNTTTGPEALAHLTGLIPMKRLGRAEEVAVLIAWPASDKVSFSTGAVYDISGGRATY' A
#
# COMPACT_ATOMS: atom_id res chain seq x y z
N MET A 1 8.12 -8.25 0.08
CA MET A 1 8.01 -9.04 1.33
C MET A 1 9.35 -9.71 1.57
N ASN A 2 9.83 -9.80 2.80
CA ASN A 2 11.09 -10.48 3.09
C ASN A 2 10.96 -11.99 2.80
N THR A 3 12.05 -12.61 2.36
CA THR A 3 12.11 -14.02 1.94
C THR A 3 11.88 -15.02 3.08
N THR A 4 11.73 -14.54 4.31
CA THR A 4 11.62 -15.33 5.54
C THR A 4 10.20 -15.40 6.10
N THR A 5 9.20 -14.77 5.46
CA THR A 5 7.81 -14.87 5.93
C THR A 5 7.24 -16.25 5.60
N GLY A 6 6.90 -17.02 6.64
CA GLY A 6 6.27 -18.34 6.49
C GLY A 6 4.86 -18.28 5.88
N PRO A 7 4.38 -19.37 5.25
CA PRO A 7 3.12 -19.40 4.50
C PRO A 7 1.88 -19.13 5.37
N GLU A 8 1.86 -19.59 6.62
CA GLU A 8 0.75 -19.32 7.55
C GLU A 8 0.65 -17.83 7.90
N ALA A 9 1.78 -17.21 8.23
CA ALA A 9 1.84 -15.78 8.51
C ALA A 9 1.44 -14.96 7.28
N LEU A 10 1.87 -15.37 6.09
CA LEU A 10 1.47 -14.75 4.83
C LEU A 10 -0.04 -14.85 4.58
N ALA A 11 -0.63 -16.02 4.78
CA ALA A 11 -2.07 -16.23 4.64
C ALA A 11 -2.87 -15.39 5.63
N HIS A 12 -2.44 -15.37 6.90
CA HIS A 12 -3.04 -14.55 7.94
C HIS A 12 -3.02 -13.05 7.57
N LEU A 13 -1.83 -12.51 7.23
CA LEU A 13 -1.66 -11.10 6.85
C LEU A 13 -2.50 -10.73 5.62
N THR A 14 -2.56 -11.62 4.62
CA THR A 14 -3.38 -11.40 3.42
C THR A 14 -4.88 -11.41 3.75
N GLY A 15 -5.30 -12.24 4.71
CA GLY A 15 -6.68 -12.31 5.18
C GLY A 15 -7.18 -11.01 5.81
N LEU A 16 -6.29 -10.27 6.47
CA LEU A 16 -6.57 -8.96 7.09
C LEU A 16 -6.76 -7.84 6.05
N ILE A 17 -6.32 -8.02 4.81
CA ILE A 17 -6.47 -7.01 3.75
C ILE A 17 -7.84 -7.22 3.07
N PRO A 18 -8.76 -6.24 3.03
CA PRO A 18 -10.04 -6.37 2.35
C PRO A 18 -9.94 -6.75 0.87
N MET A 19 -8.93 -6.23 0.15
CA MET A 19 -8.67 -6.61 -1.24
C MET A 19 -8.14 -8.05 -1.43
N LYS A 20 -7.92 -8.81 -0.35
CA LYS A 20 -7.48 -10.23 -0.36
C LYS A 20 -6.22 -10.49 -1.17
N ARG A 21 -5.33 -9.51 -1.22
CA ARG A 21 -4.02 -9.62 -1.85
C ARG A 21 -3.04 -8.65 -1.21
N LEU A 22 -1.75 -8.93 -1.40
CA LEU A 22 -0.71 -7.96 -1.13
C LEU A 22 -0.71 -6.84 -2.18
N GLY A 23 -0.35 -5.64 -1.75
CA GLY A 23 0.02 -4.57 -2.65
C GLY A 23 1.31 -4.91 -3.39
N ARG A 24 1.42 -4.46 -4.64
CA ARG A 24 2.62 -4.61 -5.45
C ARG A 24 3.49 -3.35 -5.34
N ALA A 25 4.80 -3.51 -5.51
CA ALA A 25 5.73 -2.38 -5.42
C ALA A 25 5.42 -1.30 -6.47
N GLU A 26 4.94 -1.70 -7.64
CA GLU A 26 4.58 -0.82 -8.75
C GLU A 26 3.38 0.07 -8.40
N GLU A 27 2.42 -0.45 -7.63
CA GLU A 27 1.25 0.33 -7.18
C GLU A 27 1.68 1.44 -6.21
N VAL A 28 2.63 1.12 -5.33
CA VAL A 28 3.23 2.10 -4.42
C VAL A 28 4.05 3.14 -5.18
N ALA A 29 4.83 2.71 -6.16
CA ALA A 29 5.62 3.61 -7.00
C ALA A 29 4.74 4.60 -7.77
N VAL A 30 3.63 4.14 -8.34
CA VAL A 30 2.66 5.02 -9.03
C VAL A 30 2.03 6.02 -8.07
N LEU A 31 1.62 5.59 -6.87
CA LEU A 31 1.09 6.51 -5.86
C LEU A 31 2.12 7.55 -5.43
N ILE A 32 3.41 7.21 -5.34
CA ILE A 32 4.48 8.17 -5.00
C ILE A 32 4.75 9.13 -6.16
N ALA A 33 4.76 8.63 -7.39
CA ALA A 33 5.09 9.42 -8.57
C ALA A 33 4.09 10.56 -8.80
N TRP A 34 2.82 10.37 -8.45
CA TRP A 34 1.78 11.39 -8.60
C TRP A 34 2.03 12.65 -7.74
N PRO A 35 2.12 12.60 -6.39
CA PRO A 35 2.46 13.74 -5.54
C PRO A 35 3.88 14.27 -5.75
N ALA A 36 4.80 13.46 -6.27
CA ALA A 36 6.13 13.92 -6.67
C ALA A 36 6.12 14.71 -8.00
N SER A 37 5.01 14.73 -8.74
CA SER A 37 4.88 15.43 -10.03
C SER A 37 4.31 16.84 -9.88
N ASP A 38 4.32 17.60 -10.98
CA ASP A 38 3.70 18.92 -11.08
C ASP A 38 2.16 18.89 -11.06
N LYS A 39 1.56 17.71 -11.27
CA LYS A 39 0.12 17.51 -11.47
C LYS A 39 -0.73 17.79 -10.24
N VAL A 40 -0.11 17.86 -9.07
CA VAL A 40 -0.78 18.05 -7.78
C VAL A 40 0.05 18.96 -6.88
N SER A 41 0.69 19.97 -7.50
CA SER A 41 1.62 20.92 -6.87
C SER A 41 1.06 21.76 -5.72
N PHE A 42 -0.27 21.78 -5.54
CA PHE A 42 -0.94 22.49 -4.45
C PHE A 42 -1.32 21.58 -3.27
N SER A 43 -1.05 20.28 -3.33
CA SER A 43 -1.26 19.36 -2.21
C SER A 43 -0.04 19.34 -1.29
N THR A 44 -0.27 19.54 0.00
CA THR A 44 0.75 19.43 1.04
C THR A 44 0.11 18.90 2.33
N GLY A 45 0.87 18.14 3.12
CA GLY A 45 0.40 17.57 4.39
C GLY A 45 -0.61 16.43 4.27
N ALA A 46 -0.88 15.93 3.07
CA ALA A 46 -1.80 14.81 2.86
C ALA A 46 -1.17 13.46 3.25
N VAL A 47 -2.00 12.56 3.79
CA VAL A 47 -1.68 11.14 4.01
C VAL A 47 -2.47 10.32 3.01
N TYR A 48 -1.79 9.52 2.19
CA TYR A 48 -2.42 8.62 1.23
C TYR A 48 -2.33 7.19 1.73
N ASP A 49 -3.47 6.60 2.08
CA ASP A 49 -3.54 5.18 2.42
C ASP A 49 -3.35 4.30 1.19
N ILE A 50 -2.48 3.30 1.30
CA ILE A 50 -2.29 2.27 0.28
C ILE A 50 -2.32 0.87 0.90
N SER A 51 -3.21 0.68 1.87
CA SER A 51 -3.27 -0.54 2.66
C SER A 51 -4.12 -1.66 2.02
N GLY A 52 -4.74 -1.39 0.88
CA GLY A 52 -5.77 -2.28 0.31
C GLY A 52 -7.02 -2.39 1.20
N GLY A 53 -7.28 -1.36 2.01
CA GLY A 53 -8.40 -1.26 2.96
C GLY A 53 -8.11 -1.82 4.36
N ARG A 54 -6.87 -2.23 4.66
CA ARG A 54 -6.52 -2.80 5.97
C ARG A 54 -6.50 -1.76 7.10
N ALA A 55 -6.19 -0.51 6.78
CA ALA A 55 -6.17 0.58 7.75
C ALA A 55 -7.55 0.84 8.37
N THR A 56 -7.59 1.19 9.66
CA THR A 56 -8.83 1.44 10.43
C THR A 56 -8.83 2.78 11.17
N TYR A 57 -7.94 3.69 10.80
CA TYR A 57 -7.86 5.03 11.38
C TYR A 57 -8.85 6.00 10.74
#